data_AF-A0A5B6WX00-F1
#
_entry.id   AF-A0A5B6WX00-F1
#
_cell.length_a   1.000
_cell.length_b   1.000
_cell.length_c   1.000
_cell.angle_alpha   90.00
_cell.angle_beta   90.00
_cell.angle_gamma   90.00
#
_symmetry.space_group_name_H-M   'P 1'
#
loop_
_entity.id
_entity.type
_entity.pdbx_description
1 polymer ?
#
loop_
_entity_poly.entity_id
_entity_poly.type
_entity_poly.pdbx_seq_one_letter_code
_entity_poly.pdbx_strand_id
1 'polypeptide(L)'
;MATKILASSSHSFENECKEIHESRGRWNHLIRALVTRTQLECRGIRETYKDMYGEDLITLLQKSSLRNQPGVSPKTCAALSLWMLHPHERDAIVAREALLQDNDINYQALVEIFVGRKSSHIALIKQAYLSKYKTQLDQDIINIEPPHPYQKILVALSTSHKAHQADVNQHTAKCDARRLYETGEGSPGAIDEGTVLEIFTKRSIPHLKLTFSCYKHIYGHDYTKSITDVNSGEFEDALKMVVKCICNPPNYYVKVLFASIKGMTADRGAITRVMVSRSETEMDEIQRVFKANYGVELRETICDSIPSGDYRDFLLALANKTPLMEITYEDFEPFCEWKREPNSDTLEIHLPGFKRQQLRVHLSSSGNLVISGERESDSDRKKENRFRREFKVSNEIEANQIKAKFCNGILYVVMPKRSTAAAAGVDVKASTMNWNKRLAMEIIVAVSSAVAVGIYVTKCCQCSHLGS
;
A
#
# COMPACT_ATOMS: atom_id res chain seq x y z
N MET A 1 34.71 13.71 24.89
CA MET A 1 34.30 12.33 24.58
C MET A 1 33.22 12.40 23.53
N ALA A 2 33.48 11.83 22.35
CA ALA A 2 32.59 11.90 21.18
C ALA A 2 31.35 11.02 21.39
N THR A 3 30.17 11.60 21.23
CA THR A 3 28.90 10.88 21.31
C THR A 3 28.67 10.13 20.01
N LYS A 4 28.76 8.81 20.11
CA LYS A 4 28.47 7.83 19.05
C LYS A 4 27.04 8.05 18.56
N ILE A 5 26.89 8.50 17.31
CA ILE A 5 25.62 8.48 16.60
C ILE A 5 25.28 7.00 16.41
N LEU A 6 24.24 6.52 17.08
CA LEU A 6 23.66 5.21 16.82
C LEU A 6 23.00 5.29 15.44
N ALA A 7 23.76 4.92 14.42
CA ALA A 7 23.21 4.51 13.14
C ALA A 7 22.19 3.39 13.43
N SER A 8 20.95 3.60 13.01
CA SER A 8 19.99 2.52 12.85
C SER A 8 20.67 1.38 12.10
N SER A 9 20.58 0.16 12.60
CA SER A 9 21.07 -1.01 11.89
C SER A 9 20.35 -1.11 10.54
N SER A 10 20.95 -0.57 9.48
CA SER A 10 20.64 -0.97 8.12
C SER A 10 20.95 -2.46 8.07
N HIS A 11 19.93 -3.30 7.94
CA HIS A 11 20.15 -4.71 7.63
C HIS A 11 20.89 -4.72 6.29
N SER A 12 22.20 -4.94 6.32
CA SER A 12 22.99 -5.04 5.10
C SER A 12 22.61 -6.34 4.43
N PHE A 13 22.10 -6.30 3.20
CA PHE A 13 21.76 -7.48 2.42
C PHE A 13 23.00 -8.21 1.86
N GLU A 14 24.20 -7.90 2.37
CA GLU A 14 25.46 -8.48 1.91
C GLU A 14 25.50 -10.00 1.97
N ASN A 15 24.94 -10.60 3.03
CA ASN A 15 24.95 -12.06 3.18
C ASN A 15 24.00 -12.72 2.19
N GLU A 16 22.80 -12.16 1.99
CA GLU A 16 21.86 -12.58 0.97
C GLU A 16 22.48 -12.45 -0.44
N CYS A 17 23.18 -11.34 -0.70
CA CYS A 17 23.89 -11.12 -1.97
C CYS A 17 24.99 -12.16 -2.20
N LYS A 18 25.75 -12.54 -1.16
CA LYS A 18 26.74 -13.63 -1.24
C LYS A 18 26.08 -14.98 -1.51
N GLU A 19 25.02 -15.31 -0.78
CA GLU A 19 24.27 -16.56 -0.96
C GLU A 19 23.69 -16.66 -2.38
N ILE A 20 23.11 -15.58 -2.90
CA ILE A 20 22.63 -15.48 -4.28
C ILE A 20 23.77 -15.68 -5.29
N HIS A 21 24.92 -15.07 -5.05
CA HIS A 21 26.09 -15.16 -5.92
C HIS A 21 26.69 -16.58 -5.92
N GLU A 22 26.78 -17.24 -4.78
CA GLU A 22 27.28 -18.61 -4.62
C GLU A 22 26.30 -19.67 -5.13
N SER A 23 25.01 -19.33 -5.17
CA SER A 23 23.93 -20.20 -5.64
C SER A 23 23.67 -20.09 -7.15
N ARG A 24 24.55 -19.41 -7.90
CA ARG A 24 24.52 -19.36 -9.37
C ARG A 24 24.47 -20.79 -9.94
N GLY A 25 23.32 -21.17 -10.50
CA GLY A 25 23.05 -22.51 -11.04
C GLY A 25 22.15 -23.42 -10.18
N ARG A 26 21.82 -23.04 -8.94
CA ARG A 26 20.89 -23.77 -8.04
C ARG A 26 19.56 -23.01 -7.87
N TRP A 27 18.71 -23.06 -8.89
CA TRP A 27 17.49 -22.25 -8.98
C TRP A 27 16.46 -22.47 -7.89
N ASN A 28 16.26 -23.72 -7.44
CA ASN A 28 15.35 -23.98 -6.33
C ASN A 28 15.75 -23.28 -5.04
N HIS A 29 17.05 -23.09 -4.82
CA HIS A 29 17.55 -22.34 -3.68
C HIS A 29 17.36 -20.83 -3.86
N LEU A 30 17.66 -20.30 -5.05
CA LEU A 30 17.40 -18.89 -5.41
C LEU A 30 15.91 -18.52 -5.29
N ILE A 31 15.00 -19.37 -5.78
CA ILE A 31 13.55 -19.17 -5.69
C ILE A 31 13.13 -19.05 -4.23
N ARG A 32 13.55 -19.99 -3.37
CA ARG A 32 13.22 -19.97 -1.94
C ARG A 32 13.78 -18.72 -1.25
N ALA A 33 15.00 -18.31 -1.59
CA ALA A 33 15.64 -17.16 -0.98
C ALA A 33 14.98 -15.81 -1.38
N LEU A 34 14.45 -15.73 -2.61
CA LEU A 34 13.95 -14.47 -3.20
C LEU A 34 12.42 -14.32 -3.14
N VAL A 35 11.64 -15.40 -3.30
CA VAL A 35 10.16 -15.31 -3.32
C VAL A 35 9.59 -14.94 -1.95
N THR A 36 10.28 -15.30 -0.87
CA THR A 36 9.87 -14.94 0.49
C THR A 36 10.11 -13.45 0.81
N ARG A 37 10.92 -12.75 0.00
CA ARG A 37 11.28 -11.35 0.23
C ARG A 37 10.17 -10.41 -0.20
N THR A 38 10.01 -9.31 0.52
CA THR A 38 9.13 -8.21 0.11
C THR A 38 9.69 -7.46 -1.07
N GLN A 39 8.87 -6.69 -1.78
CA GLN A 39 9.35 -5.79 -2.83
C GLN A 39 10.38 -4.76 -2.33
N LEU A 40 10.28 -4.33 -1.06
CA LEU A 40 11.28 -3.44 -0.45
C LEU A 40 12.61 -4.14 -0.20
N GLU A 41 12.58 -5.37 0.32
CA GLU A 41 13.78 -6.20 0.48
C GLU A 41 14.40 -6.57 -0.87
N CYS A 42 13.59 -6.94 -1.87
CA CYS A 42 14.05 -7.21 -3.23
C CYS A 42 14.80 -6.01 -3.82
N ARG A 43 14.30 -4.78 -3.59
CA ARG A 43 15.00 -3.55 -4.00
C ARG A 43 16.34 -3.42 -3.29
N GLY A 44 16.36 -3.56 -1.96
CA GLY A 44 17.59 -3.46 -1.18
C GLY A 44 18.64 -4.49 -1.60
N ILE A 45 18.22 -5.74 -1.80
CA ILE A 45 19.06 -6.82 -2.34
C ILE A 45 19.64 -6.44 -3.70
N ARG A 46 18.84 -5.91 -4.63
CA ARG A 46 19.32 -5.51 -5.96
C ARG A 46 20.34 -4.38 -5.90
N GLU A 47 20.09 -3.37 -5.08
CA GLU A 47 20.99 -2.23 -4.89
C GLU A 47 22.32 -2.71 -4.28
N THR A 48 22.26 -3.45 -3.18
CA THR A 48 23.44 -4.02 -2.51
C THR A 48 24.21 -4.98 -3.44
N TYR A 49 23.52 -5.82 -4.21
CA TYR A 49 24.16 -6.75 -5.14
C TYR A 49 24.92 -6.00 -6.24
N LYS A 50 24.33 -4.92 -6.77
CA LYS A 50 24.97 -4.07 -7.78
C LYS A 50 26.20 -3.36 -7.20
N ASP A 51 26.14 -2.88 -5.97
CA ASP A 51 27.27 -2.25 -5.30
C ASP A 51 28.41 -3.24 -5.04
N MET A 52 28.09 -4.47 -4.64
CA MET A 52 29.09 -5.50 -4.35
C MET A 52 29.75 -6.10 -5.60
N TYR A 53 28.99 -6.34 -6.66
CA TYR A 53 29.44 -7.12 -7.82
C TYR A 53 29.50 -6.33 -9.14
N GLY A 54 29.06 -5.06 -9.14
CA GLY A 54 29.06 -4.21 -10.34
C GLY A 54 28.06 -4.61 -11.42
N GLU A 55 27.20 -5.61 -11.17
CA GLU A 55 26.22 -6.14 -12.13
C GLU A 55 24.81 -6.08 -11.55
N ASP A 56 23.83 -5.65 -12.35
CA ASP A 56 22.42 -5.69 -11.96
C ASP A 56 21.91 -7.14 -11.91
N LEU A 57 21.30 -7.53 -10.78
CA LEU A 57 20.85 -8.89 -10.52
C LEU A 57 19.81 -9.36 -11.54
N ILE A 58 18.95 -8.48 -12.07
CA ILE A 58 17.96 -8.87 -13.09
C ILE A 58 18.64 -9.23 -14.39
N THR A 59 19.63 -8.43 -14.79
CA THR A 59 20.44 -8.69 -15.98
C THR A 59 21.12 -10.07 -15.87
N LEU A 60 21.60 -10.44 -14.68
CA LEU A 60 22.17 -11.76 -14.42
C LEU A 60 21.12 -12.88 -14.57
N LEU A 61 19.93 -12.72 -13.99
CA LEU A 61 18.82 -13.69 -14.10
C LEU A 61 18.41 -13.89 -15.57
N GLN A 62 18.30 -12.81 -16.33
CA GLN A 62 17.95 -12.83 -17.75
C GLN A 62 19.05 -13.49 -18.61
N LYS A 63 20.34 -13.17 -18.37
CA LYS A 63 21.47 -13.83 -19.07
C LYS A 63 21.50 -15.34 -18.83
N SER A 64 21.11 -15.78 -17.64
CA SER A 64 21.07 -17.20 -17.31
C SER A 64 19.96 -17.94 -18.07
N SER A 65 18.87 -17.25 -18.42
CA SER A 65 17.84 -17.74 -19.34
C SER A 65 18.37 -18.00 -20.75
N LEU A 66 19.21 -17.10 -21.27
CA LEU A 66 19.71 -17.15 -22.66
C LEU A 66 20.75 -18.25 -22.89
N ARG A 67 21.44 -18.68 -21.83
CA ARG A 67 22.49 -19.70 -21.91
C ARG A 67 21.96 -21.13 -22.00
N ASN A 68 20.64 -21.35 -22.02
CA ASN A 68 19.99 -22.67 -22.06
C ASN A 68 20.67 -23.68 -21.12
N GLN A 69 20.96 -23.27 -19.88
CA GLN A 69 21.59 -24.17 -18.91
C GLN A 69 20.68 -25.38 -18.66
N PRO A 70 21.23 -26.62 -18.65
CA PRO A 70 20.42 -27.81 -18.40
C PRO A 70 19.67 -27.69 -17.07
N GLY A 71 18.36 -27.85 -17.11
CA GLY A 71 17.50 -27.82 -15.91
C GLY A 71 16.87 -26.47 -15.57
N VAL A 72 17.21 -25.38 -16.27
CA VAL A 72 16.68 -24.04 -15.98
C VAL A 72 15.61 -23.65 -16.99
N SER A 73 14.37 -23.47 -16.54
CA SER A 73 13.30 -23.01 -17.44
C SER A 73 13.42 -21.51 -17.72
N PRO A 74 13.46 -21.07 -19.00
CA PRO A 74 13.40 -19.65 -19.35
C PRO A 74 12.22 -18.91 -18.73
N LYS A 75 11.09 -19.61 -18.55
CA LYS A 75 9.89 -19.08 -17.89
C LYS A 75 10.15 -18.72 -16.43
N THR A 76 10.93 -19.53 -15.70
CA THR A 76 11.32 -19.24 -14.32
C THR A 76 12.17 -18.00 -14.23
N CYS A 77 13.19 -17.89 -15.09
CA CYS A 77 14.07 -16.72 -15.12
C CYS A 77 13.28 -15.43 -15.40
N ALA A 78 12.37 -15.46 -16.36
CA ALA A 78 11.50 -14.33 -16.66
C ALA A 78 10.58 -13.98 -15.47
N ALA A 79 9.93 -14.98 -14.87
CA ALA A 79 9.02 -14.78 -13.75
C ALA A 79 9.74 -14.23 -12.51
N LEU A 80 10.92 -14.77 -12.17
CA LEU A 80 11.74 -14.29 -11.07
C LEU A 80 12.31 -12.89 -11.34
N SER A 81 12.67 -12.60 -12.59
CA SER A 81 13.07 -11.25 -13.00
C SER A 81 11.94 -10.24 -12.78
N LEU A 82 10.70 -10.58 -13.16
CA LEU A 82 9.53 -9.75 -12.91
C LEU A 82 9.25 -9.59 -11.41
N TRP A 83 9.48 -10.63 -10.60
CA TRP A 83 9.34 -10.56 -9.15
C TRP A 83 10.32 -9.57 -8.49
N MET A 84 11.56 -9.51 -8.99
CA MET A 84 12.60 -8.64 -8.46
C MET A 84 12.48 -7.18 -8.90
N LEU A 85 11.61 -6.88 -9.87
CA LEU A 85 11.37 -5.52 -10.33
C LEU A 85 10.47 -4.75 -9.38
N HIS A 86 10.73 -3.46 -9.25
CA HIS A 86 9.79 -2.57 -8.60
C HIS A 86 8.42 -2.65 -9.31
N PRO A 87 7.27 -2.63 -8.61
CA PRO A 87 5.96 -2.84 -9.23
C PRO A 87 5.68 -1.96 -10.46
N HIS A 88 6.14 -0.69 -10.45
CA HIS A 88 5.94 0.22 -11.57
C HIS A 88 6.82 -0.10 -12.79
N GLU A 89 8.06 -0.55 -12.55
CA GLU A 89 8.95 -1.02 -13.62
C GLU A 89 8.41 -2.33 -14.21
N ARG A 90 7.94 -3.23 -13.34
CA ARG A 90 7.30 -4.49 -13.74
C ARG A 90 6.09 -4.25 -14.62
N ASP A 91 5.16 -3.41 -14.18
CA ASP A 91 3.94 -3.11 -14.95
C ASP A 91 4.28 -2.40 -16.28
N ALA A 92 5.34 -1.57 -16.33
CA ALA A 92 5.82 -0.99 -17.58
C ALA A 92 6.35 -2.04 -18.56
N ILE A 93 7.07 -3.06 -18.07
CA ILE A 93 7.52 -4.19 -18.90
C ILE A 93 6.33 -5.01 -19.38
N VAL A 94 5.40 -5.36 -18.50
CA VAL A 94 4.18 -6.11 -18.85
C VAL A 94 3.36 -5.36 -19.90
N ALA A 95 3.22 -4.03 -19.76
CA ALA A 95 2.53 -3.21 -20.76
C ALA A 95 3.25 -3.22 -22.12
N ARG A 96 4.59 -3.15 -22.13
CA ARG A 96 5.36 -3.22 -23.37
C ARG A 96 5.24 -4.57 -24.05
N GLU A 97 5.36 -5.66 -23.28
CA GLU A 97 5.21 -7.01 -23.80
C GLU A 97 3.81 -7.23 -24.36
N ALA A 98 2.77 -6.71 -23.69
CA ALA A 98 1.39 -6.77 -24.16
C ALA A 98 1.17 -6.08 -25.52
N LEU A 99 1.92 -5.01 -25.80
CA LEU A 99 1.86 -4.25 -27.05
C LEU A 99 2.71 -4.85 -28.18
N LEU A 100 3.66 -5.74 -27.88
CA LEU A 100 4.62 -6.30 -28.84
C LEU A 100 4.37 -7.76 -29.22
N GLN A 101 3.33 -8.42 -28.69
CA GLN A 101 3.02 -9.81 -29.05
C GLN A 101 2.67 -9.90 -30.55
N ASP A 102 3.39 -10.74 -31.30
CA ASP A 102 3.33 -10.93 -32.76
C ASP A 102 1.88 -10.96 -33.31
N ASN A 103 1.34 -9.78 -33.66
CA ASN A 103 -0.02 -9.52 -34.17
C ASN A 103 -1.21 -9.84 -33.24
N ASP A 104 -1.00 -10.13 -31.95
CA ASP A 104 -2.10 -10.39 -31.00
C ASP A 104 -1.87 -9.62 -29.69
N ILE A 105 -2.38 -8.39 -29.64
CA ILE A 105 -2.18 -7.48 -28.51
C ILE A 105 -2.89 -8.03 -27.27
N ASN A 106 -2.15 -8.14 -26.17
CA ASN A 106 -2.71 -8.58 -24.89
C ASN A 106 -3.42 -7.44 -24.16
N TYR A 107 -4.61 -7.08 -24.63
CA TYR A 107 -5.44 -6.07 -23.99
C TYR A 107 -5.81 -6.41 -22.55
N GLN A 108 -5.87 -7.70 -22.22
CA GLN A 108 -6.18 -8.16 -20.89
C GLN A 108 -5.14 -7.65 -19.87
N ALA A 109 -3.85 -7.83 -20.18
CA ALA A 109 -2.76 -7.33 -19.34
C ALA A 109 -2.80 -5.80 -19.18
N LEU A 110 -3.13 -5.06 -20.25
CA LEU A 110 -3.26 -3.60 -20.19
C LEU A 110 -4.43 -3.18 -19.30
N VAL A 111 -5.60 -3.80 -19.46
CA VAL A 111 -6.78 -3.49 -18.63
C VAL A 111 -6.51 -3.80 -17.15
N GLU A 112 -5.88 -4.93 -16.85
CA GLU A 112 -5.47 -5.30 -15.48
C GLU A 112 -4.59 -4.22 -14.83
N ILE A 113 -3.70 -3.58 -15.60
CA ILE A 113 -2.85 -2.47 -15.12
C ILE A 113 -3.68 -1.21 -14.86
N PHE A 114 -4.44 -0.75 -15.84
CA PHE A 114 -5.20 0.51 -15.71
C PHE A 114 -6.30 0.41 -14.66
N VAL A 115 -7.03 -0.70 -14.60
CA VAL A 115 -8.09 -0.89 -13.59
C VAL A 115 -7.50 -1.19 -12.20
N GLY A 116 -6.43 -1.97 -12.14
CA GLY A 116 -5.89 -2.51 -10.89
C GLY A 116 -4.91 -1.59 -10.15
N ARG A 117 -4.69 -0.35 -10.59
CA ARG A 117 -3.69 0.56 -10.00
C ARG A 117 -4.29 1.92 -9.65
N LYS A 118 -3.75 2.53 -8.60
CA LYS A 118 -4.06 3.93 -8.23
C LYS A 118 -3.51 4.87 -9.30
N SER A 119 -4.14 6.03 -9.49
CA SER A 119 -3.68 7.04 -10.46
C SER A 119 -2.24 7.47 -10.24
N SER A 120 -1.79 7.60 -8.98
CA SER A 120 -0.39 7.88 -8.64
C SER A 120 0.56 6.78 -9.14
N HIS A 121 0.18 5.51 -9.03
CA HIS A 121 0.97 4.39 -9.54
C HIS A 121 0.98 4.36 -11.07
N ILE A 122 -0.15 4.66 -11.73
CA ILE A 122 -0.20 4.78 -13.20
C ILE A 122 0.76 5.86 -13.70
N ALA A 123 0.84 7.02 -13.02
CA ALA A 123 1.82 8.05 -13.37
C ALA A 123 3.27 7.53 -13.28
N LEU A 124 3.60 6.80 -12.21
CA LEU A 124 4.92 6.19 -12.03
C LEU A 124 5.21 5.09 -13.07
N ILE A 125 4.21 4.30 -13.47
CA ILE A 125 4.31 3.29 -14.53
C ILE A 125 4.63 3.97 -15.87
N LYS A 126 3.90 5.04 -16.22
CA LYS A 126 4.16 5.81 -17.45
C LYS A 126 5.57 6.41 -17.45
N GLN A 127 6.03 6.92 -16.31
CA GLN A 127 7.40 7.42 -16.17
C GLN A 127 8.45 6.31 -16.35
N ALA A 128 8.24 5.14 -15.74
CA ALA A 128 9.12 3.99 -15.89
C ALA A 128 9.16 3.49 -17.34
N TYR A 129 7.99 3.44 -18.00
CA TYR A 129 7.85 3.08 -19.41
C TYR A 129 8.62 4.04 -20.32
N LEU A 130 8.42 5.35 -20.16
CA LEU A 130 9.14 6.38 -20.90
C LEU A 130 10.66 6.30 -20.69
N SER A 131 11.08 6.16 -19.44
CA SER A 131 12.50 6.04 -19.10
C SER A 131 13.15 4.85 -19.78
N LYS A 132 12.46 3.70 -19.82
CA LYS A 132 12.99 2.44 -20.35
C LYS A 132 12.92 2.34 -21.88
N TYR A 133 11.79 2.71 -22.48
CA TYR A 133 11.50 2.47 -23.90
C TYR A 133 11.59 3.71 -24.78
N LYS A 134 11.73 4.89 -24.17
CA LYS A 134 11.82 6.18 -24.87
C LYS A 134 10.57 6.53 -25.70
N THR A 135 9.46 5.85 -25.46
CA THR A 135 8.14 6.13 -26.01
C THR A 135 7.12 6.32 -24.87
N GLN A 136 5.97 6.90 -25.18
CA GLN A 136 4.91 7.13 -24.19
C GLN A 136 3.90 5.97 -24.24
N LEU A 137 3.58 5.36 -23.10
CA LEU A 137 2.59 4.27 -23.04
C LEU A 137 1.23 4.68 -23.63
N ASP A 138 0.77 5.90 -23.34
CA ASP A 138 -0.49 6.42 -23.88
C ASP A 138 -0.44 6.50 -25.42
N GLN A 139 0.69 6.94 -25.97
CA GLN A 139 0.84 7.08 -27.41
C GLN A 139 0.95 5.73 -28.10
N ASP A 140 1.68 4.78 -27.50
CA ASP A 140 1.80 3.43 -28.03
C ASP A 140 0.43 2.72 -28.06
N ILE A 141 -0.43 2.97 -27.06
CA ILE A 141 -1.83 2.49 -27.08
C ILE A 141 -2.65 3.21 -28.16
N ILE A 142 -2.56 4.54 -28.26
CA ILE A 142 -3.29 5.32 -29.29
C ILE A 142 -2.89 4.91 -30.72
N ASN A 143 -1.66 4.47 -30.93
CA ASN A 143 -1.14 4.09 -32.25
C ASN A 143 -1.44 2.63 -32.64
N ILE A 144 -2.21 1.89 -31.85
CA ILE A 144 -2.64 0.54 -32.24
C ILE A 144 -3.56 0.64 -33.46
N GLU A 145 -3.21 -0.11 -34.51
CA GLU A 145 -3.99 -0.21 -35.75
C GLU A 145 -4.29 -1.67 -36.10
N PRO A 146 -5.52 -2.00 -36.56
CA PRO A 146 -6.67 -1.10 -36.68
C PRO A 146 -7.27 -0.70 -35.31
N PRO A 147 -8.07 0.38 -35.24
CA PRO A 147 -8.68 0.81 -33.99
C PRO A 147 -9.50 -0.29 -33.32
N HIS A 148 -9.20 -0.58 -32.05
CA HIS A 148 -9.81 -1.69 -31.31
C HIS A 148 -10.69 -1.19 -30.14
N PRO A 149 -11.80 -1.85 -29.79
CA PRO A 149 -12.62 -1.42 -28.65
C PRO A 149 -11.87 -1.29 -27.31
N TYR A 150 -11.03 -2.28 -26.98
CA TYR A 150 -10.14 -2.18 -25.81
C TYR A 150 -9.23 -0.94 -25.85
N GLN A 151 -8.70 -0.57 -27.01
CA GLN A 151 -7.88 0.62 -27.15
C GLN A 151 -8.69 1.88 -26.79
N LYS A 152 -9.92 2.02 -27.29
CA LYS A 152 -10.80 3.16 -26.94
C LYS A 152 -11.03 3.24 -25.42
N ILE A 153 -11.34 2.11 -24.79
CA ILE A 153 -11.58 2.04 -23.33
C ILE A 153 -10.30 2.36 -22.55
N LEU A 154 -9.15 1.84 -22.97
CA LEU A 154 -7.86 2.10 -22.32
C LEU A 154 -7.47 3.58 -22.42
N VAL A 155 -7.74 4.26 -23.54
CA VAL A 155 -7.52 5.70 -23.70
C VAL A 155 -8.44 6.50 -22.76
N ALA A 156 -9.71 6.10 -22.61
CA ALA A 156 -10.63 6.71 -21.66
C ALA A 156 -10.14 6.55 -20.21
N LEU A 157 -9.77 5.32 -19.80
CA LEU A 157 -9.23 5.04 -18.46
C LEU A 157 -7.92 5.82 -18.20
N SER A 158 -7.03 5.87 -19.20
CA SER A 158 -5.79 6.62 -19.11
C SER A 158 -6.02 8.12 -18.88
N THR A 159 -7.05 8.68 -19.51
CA THR A 159 -7.47 10.07 -19.33
C THR A 159 -8.07 10.29 -17.95
N SER A 160 -8.91 9.38 -17.47
CA SER A 160 -9.45 9.39 -16.09
C SER A 160 -8.33 9.47 -15.05
N HIS A 161 -7.27 8.65 -15.17
CA HIS A 161 -6.15 8.72 -14.22
C HIS A 161 -5.43 10.07 -14.17
N LYS A 162 -5.51 10.91 -15.21
CA LYS A 162 -4.93 12.27 -15.22
C LYS A 162 -5.81 13.30 -14.50
N ALA A 163 -7.12 13.06 -14.40
CA ALA A 163 -8.11 14.08 -14.05
C ALA A 163 -8.58 14.08 -12.58
N HIS A 164 -8.05 13.22 -11.71
CA HIS A 164 -8.70 12.93 -10.41
C HIS A 164 -7.93 13.36 -9.15
N GLN A 165 -8.61 14.17 -8.32
CA GLN A 165 -8.53 14.16 -6.85
C GLN A 165 -9.84 13.56 -6.30
N ALA A 166 -9.73 12.81 -5.21
CA ALA A 166 -10.46 11.57 -4.99
C ALA A 166 -11.67 11.67 -4.04
N ASP A 167 -12.79 12.24 -4.50
CA ASP A 167 -14.07 12.10 -3.79
C ASP A 167 -15.09 11.34 -4.63
N VAL A 168 -15.54 10.20 -4.09
CA VAL A 168 -16.61 9.41 -4.70
C VAL A 168 -17.95 9.98 -4.25
N ASN A 169 -18.79 10.39 -5.22
CA ASN A 169 -20.10 10.95 -4.95
C ASN A 169 -21.23 9.97 -5.33
N GLN A 170 -22.07 9.63 -4.35
CA GLN A 170 -23.15 8.66 -4.55
C GLN A 170 -24.26 9.15 -5.50
N HIS A 171 -24.60 10.44 -5.47
CA HIS A 171 -25.61 11.00 -6.36
C HIS A 171 -25.14 10.91 -7.82
N THR A 172 -23.91 11.35 -8.08
CA THR A 172 -23.28 11.24 -9.40
C THR A 172 -23.20 9.80 -9.89
N ALA A 173 -22.83 8.85 -9.03
CA ALA A 173 -22.80 7.43 -9.37
C ALA A 173 -24.20 6.87 -9.72
N LYS A 174 -25.26 7.32 -9.03
CA LYS A 174 -26.65 6.97 -9.39
C LYS A 174 -27.06 7.57 -10.73
N CYS A 175 -26.67 8.81 -11.02
CA CYS A 175 -26.93 9.45 -12.31
C CYS A 175 -26.21 8.72 -13.46
N ASP A 176 -24.93 8.40 -13.30
CA ASP A 176 -24.19 7.62 -14.30
C ASP A 176 -24.77 6.22 -14.48
N ALA A 177 -25.25 5.57 -13.40
CA ALA A 177 -25.89 4.26 -13.50
C ALA A 177 -27.17 4.31 -14.36
N ARG A 178 -27.95 5.39 -14.24
CA ARG A 178 -29.12 5.62 -15.10
C ARG A 178 -28.72 5.86 -16.55
N ARG A 179 -27.69 6.67 -16.79
CA ARG A 179 -27.15 6.89 -18.14
C ARG A 179 -26.72 5.57 -18.79
N LEU A 180 -26.03 4.70 -18.06
CA LEU A 180 -25.63 3.37 -18.57
C LEU A 180 -26.84 2.49 -18.91
N TYR A 181 -27.93 2.58 -18.14
CA TYR A 181 -29.17 1.86 -18.42
C TYR A 181 -29.84 2.40 -19.69
N GLU A 182 -29.99 3.72 -19.80
CA GLU A 182 -30.61 4.40 -20.95
C GLU A 182 -29.90 4.06 -22.27
N THR A 183 -28.57 3.89 -22.24
CA THR A 183 -27.79 3.51 -23.44
C THR A 183 -27.81 2.03 -23.77
N GLY A 184 -28.30 1.17 -22.87
CA GLY A 184 -28.37 -0.27 -23.03
C GLY A 184 -29.82 -0.74 -23.01
N GLU A 185 -30.23 -1.48 -21.98
CA GLU A 185 -31.59 -2.02 -21.83
C GLU A 185 -32.72 -1.00 -21.92
N GLY A 186 -32.46 0.26 -21.58
CA GLY A 186 -33.44 1.34 -21.65
C GLY A 186 -33.75 1.82 -23.07
N SER A 187 -32.96 1.42 -24.08
CA SER A 187 -33.16 1.77 -25.48
C SER A 187 -33.07 0.53 -26.39
N PRO A 188 -33.96 0.37 -27.39
CA PRO A 188 -33.81 -0.69 -28.37
C PRO A 188 -32.60 -0.40 -29.28
N GLY A 189 -31.48 -1.11 -29.10
CA GLY A 189 -30.30 -0.94 -29.93
C GLY A 189 -29.00 -1.47 -29.32
N ALA A 190 -27.89 -1.25 -30.03
CA ALA A 190 -26.54 -1.46 -29.51
C ALA A 190 -26.20 -0.40 -28.46
N ILE A 191 -25.21 -0.68 -27.60
CA ILE A 191 -24.80 0.25 -26.56
C ILE A 191 -24.17 1.50 -27.20
N ASP A 192 -24.57 2.69 -26.74
CA ASP A 192 -23.89 3.93 -27.12
C ASP A 192 -22.46 3.98 -26.53
N GLU A 193 -21.49 3.57 -27.34
CA GLU A 193 -20.06 3.58 -26.99
C GLU A 193 -19.61 4.96 -26.48
N GLY A 194 -20.12 6.05 -27.09
CA GLY A 194 -19.71 7.41 -26.78
C GLY A 194 -20.02 7.80 -25.34
N THR A 195 -21.25 7.52 -24.89
CA THR A 195 -21.66 7.77 -23.50
C THR A 195 -20.86 6.93 -22.51
N VAL A 196 -20.62 5.64 -22.81
CA VAL A 196 -19.81 4.77 -21.95
C VAL A 196 -18.38 5.30 -21.82
N LEU A 197 -17.74 5.63 -22.95
CA LEU A 197 -16.38 6.17 -22.98
C LEU A 197 -16.27 7.53 -22.27
N GLU A 198 -17.30 8.39 -22.38
CA GLU A 198 -17.36 9.66 -21.66
C GLU A 198 -17.37 9.44 -20.13
N ILE A 199 -18.20 8.51 -19.65
CA ILE A 199 -18.25 8.14 -18.21
C ILE A 199 -16.88 7.61 -17.77
N PHE A 200 -16.28 6.69 -18.54
CA PHE A 200 -14.98 6.11 -18.21
C PHE A 200 -13.84 7.14 -18.24
N THR A 201 -13.96 8.18 -19.06
CA THR A 201 -13.01 9.30 -19.14
C THR A 201 -13.10 10.21 -17.91
N LYS A 202 -14.31 10.40 -17.38
CA LYS A 202 -14.60 11.40 -16.33
C LYS A 202 -14.64 10.83 -14.91
N ARG A 203 -14.60 9.50 -14.73
CA ARG A 203 -14.77 8.85 -13.43
C ARG A 203 -13.56 8.02 -13.04
N SER A 204 -13.19 8.11 -11.77
CA SER A 204 -12.13 7.27 -11.20
C SER A 204 -12.58 5.82 -11.07
N ILE A 205 -11.64 4.87 -11.02
CA ILE A 205 -11.98 3.44 -10.84
C ILE A 205 -12.86 3.19 -9.60
N PRO A 206 -12.59 3.79 -8.42
CA PRO A 206 -13.50 3.67 -7.28
C PRO A 206 -14.91 4.22 -7.55
N HIS A 207 -15.02 5.32 -8.30
CA HIS A 207 -16.31 5.88 -8.67
C HIS A 207 -17.07 4.98 -9.65
N LEU A 208 -16.39 4.46 -10.69
CA LEU A 208 -16.98 3.48 -11.62
C LEU A 208 -17.49 2.24 -10.88
N LYS A 209 -16.72 1.73 -9.90
CA LYS A 209 -17.17 0.63 -9.05
C LYS A 209 -18.45 0.98 -8.28
N LEU A 210 -18.55 2.20 -7.73
CA LEU A 210 -19.78 2.65 -7.08
C LEU A 210 -20.94 2.79 -8.09
N THR A 211 -20.68 3.30 -9.29
CA THR A 211 -21.67 3.40 -10.38
C THR A 211 -22.27 2.04 -10.69
N PHE A 212 -21.45 1.00 -10.90
CA PHE A 212 -21.94 -0.35 -11.15
C PHE A 212 -22.67 -0.96 -9.95
N SER A 213 -22.25 -0.64 -8.72
CA SER A 213 -22.99 -1.03 -7.51
C SER A 213 -24.37 -0.36 -7.43
N CYS A 214 -24.45 0.93 -7.76
CA CYS A 214 -25.72 1.66 -7.84
C CYS A 214 -26.61 1.09 -8.96
N TYR A 215 -26.05 0.75 -10.11
CA TYR A 215 -26.76 0.09 -11.19
C TYR A 215 -27.43 -1.19 -10.70
N LYS A 216 -26.67 -2.08 -10.05
CA LYS A 216 -27.20 -3.32 -9.48
C LYS A 216 -28.32 -3.08 -8.47
N HIS A 217 -28.17 -2.08 -7.62
CA HIS A 217 -29.18 -1.72 -6.64
C HIS A 217 -30.47 -1.18 -7.29
N ILE A 218 -30.37 -0.39 -8.36
CA ILE A 218 -31.51 0.24 -9.03
C ILE A 218 -32.26 -0.77 -9.91
N TYR A 219 -31.53 -1.60 -10.66
CA TYR A 219 -32.10 -2.47 -11.70
C TYR A 219 -32.14 -3.96 -11.32
N GLY A 220 -31.63 -4.31 -10.14
CA GLY A 220 -31.72 -5.67 -9.56
C GLY A 220 -30.72 -6.67 -10.13
N HIS A 221 -29.83 -6.29 -11.04
CA HIS A 221 -28.87 -7.19 -11.68
C HIS A 221 -27.55 -6.48 -12.02
N ASP A 222 -26.46 -7.24 -12.14
CA ASP A 222 -25.14 -6.69 -12.49
C ASP A 222 -25.15 -6.12 -13.91
N TYR A 223 -24.53 -4.96 -14.15
CA TYR A 223 -24.44 -4.33 -15.48
C TYR A 223 -23.91 -5.27 -16.57
N THR A 224 -23.01 -6.20 -16.24
CA THR A 224 -22.53 -7.19 -17.22
C THR A 224 -23.62 -8.11 -17.77
N LYS A 225 -24.74 -8.28 -17.05
CA LYS A 225 -25.89 -9.09 -17.51
C LYS A 225 -26.77 -8.32 -18.50
N SER A 226 -26.74 -6.98 -18.44
CA SER A 226 -27.48 -6.13 -19.38
C SER A 226 -26.82 -6.06 -20.75
N ILE A 227 -25.52 -6.39 -20.81
CA ILE A 227 -24.78 -6.55 -22.05
C ILE A 227 -25.08 -7.97 -22.56
N THR A 228 -26.13 -8.15 -23.35
CA THR A 228 -26.57 -9.49 -23.80
C THR A 228 -25.55 -10.19 -24.70
N ASP A 229 -25.46 -11.52 -24.64
CA ASP A 229 -24.56 -12.32 -25.49
C ASP A 229 -25.12 -12.57 -26.91
N VAL A 230 -26.42 -12.35 -27.12
CA VAL A 230 -27.11 -12.73 -28.36
C VAL A 230 -26.79 -11.76 -29.52
N ASN A 231 -26.34 -10.54 -29.22
CA ASN A 231 -25.95 -9.51 -30.20
C ASN A 231 -24.73 -8.67 -29.74
N SER A 232 -23.87 -9.18 -28.85
CA SER A 232 -22.70 -8.41 -28.40
C SER A 232 -21.66 -8.28 -29.53
N GLY A 233 -21.30 -7.04 -29.87
CA GLY A 233 -20.15 -6.76 -30.70
C GLY A 233 -18.84 -6.80 -29.92
N GLU A 234 -17.74 -6.52 -30.62
CA GLU A 234 -16.39 -6.51 -30.02
C GLU A 234 -16.26 -5.49 -28.87
N PHE A 235 -17.03 -4.39 -28.91
CA PHE A 235 -17.04 -3.38 -27.86
C PHE A 235 -17.74 -3.86 -26.59
N GLU A 236 -18.89 -4.51 -26.72
CA GLU A 236 -19.62 -5.10 -25.61
C GLU A 236 -18.78 -6.16 -24.88
N ASP A 237 -18.06 -6.99 -25.61
CA ASP A 237 -17.18 -8.01 -25.02
C ASP A 237 -15.98 -7.39 -24.29
N ALA A 238 -15.38 -6.36 -24.88
CA ALA A 238 -14.34 -5.58 -24.23
C ALA A 238 -14.83 -4.91 -22.95
N LEU A 239 -16.02 -4.30 -22.99
CA LEU A 239 -16.64 -3.66 -21.85
C LEU A 239 -16.98 -4.67 -20.76
N LYS A 240 -17.55 -5.83 -21.09
CA LYS A 240 -17.82 -6.92 -20.13
C LYS A 240 -16.54 -7.31 -19.37
N MET A 241 -15.42 -7.46 -20.06
CA MET A 241 -14.14 -7.83 -19.45
C MET A 241 -13.67 -6.76 -18.46
N VAL A 242 -13.67 -5.48 -18.88
CA VAL A 242 -13.25 -4.34 -18.05
C VAL A 242 -14.14 -4.19 -16.82
N VAL A 243 -15.46 -4.29 -16.97
CA VAL A 243 -16.42 -4.19 -15.85
C VAL A 243 -16.23 -5.34 -14.85
N LYS A 244 -15.99 -6.57 -15.33
CA LYS A 244 -15.66 -7.72 -14.46
C LYS A 244 -14.39 -7.44 -13.66
N CYS A 245 -13.36 -6.89 -14.29
CA CYS A 245 -12.11 -6.51 -13.64
C CYS A 245 -12.30 -5.40 -12.59
N ILE A 246 -13.19 -4.43 -12.82
CA ILE A 246 -13.49 -3.34 -11.86
C ILE A 246 -14.31 -3.85 -10.66
N CYS A 247 -15.38 -4.62 -10.92
CA CYS A 247 -16.39 -4.91 -9.91
C CYS A 247 -16.00 -6.07 -9.00
N ASN A 248 -15.40 -7.12 -9.55
CA ASN A 248 -14.99 -8.31 -8.81
C ASN A 248 -13.60 -8.80 -9.24
N PRO A 249 -12.53 -8.04 -8.88
CA PRO A 249 -11.16 -8.39 -9.24
C PRO A 249 -10.75 -9.82 -8.82
N PRO A 250 -11.06 -10.32 -7.60
CA PRO A 250 -10.67 -11.68 -7.23
C PRO A 250 -11.29 -12.75 -8.14
N ASN A 251 -12.60 -12.68 -8.40
CA ASN A 251 -13.26 -13.63 -9.29
C ASN A 251 -12.75 -13.54 -10.73
N TYR A 252 -12.42 -12.33 -11.18
CA TYR A 252 -11.77 -12.14 -12.47
C TYR A 252 -10.42 -12.87 -12.53
N TYR A 253 -9.50 -12.62 -11.58
CA TYR A 253 -8.18 -13.26 -11.56
C TYR A 253 -8.27 -14.78 -11.38
N VAL A 254 -9.24 -15.27 -10.61
CA VAL A 254 -9.51 -16.71 -10.47
C VAL A 254 -9.88 -17.37 -11.81
N LYS A 255 -10.72 -16.71 -12.62
CA LYS A 255 -11.08 -17.20 -13.96
C LYS A 255 -9.88 -17.19 -14.90
N VAL A 256 -9.09 -16.12 -14.87
CA VAL A 256 -7.85 -16.00 -15.65
C VAL A 256 -6.88 -17.11 -15.27
N LEU A 257 -6.57 -17.29 -13.99
CA LEU A 257 -5.67 -18.33 -13.50
C LEU A 257 -6.14 -19.72 -13.90
N PHE A 258 -7.41 -20.05 -13.66
CA PHE A 258 -7.93 -21.39 -13.99
C PHE A 258 -7.83 -21.68 -15.48
N ALA A 259 -8.30 -20.77 -16.33
CA ALA A 259 -8.24 -20.93 -17.78
C ALA A 259 -6.78 -21.09 -18.26
N SER A 260 -5.85 -20.27 -17.73
CA SER A 260 -4.45 -20.34 -18.12
C SER A 260 -3.74 -21.59 -17.62
N ILE A 261 -4.01 -22.04 -16.39
CA ILE A 261 -3.44 -23.28 -15.84
C ILE A 261 -3.94 -24.51 -16.62
N LYS A 262 -5.20 -24.49 -17.07
CA LYS A 262 -5.78 -25.55 -17.90
C LYS A 262 -5.45 -25.45 -19.39
N GLY A 263 -4.66 -24.45 -19.80
CA GLY A 263 -4.27 -24.27 -21.21
C GLY A 263 -5.41 -23.86 -22.14
N MET A 264 -6.47 -23.25 -21.59
CA MET A 264 -7.68 -22.84 -22.33
C MET A 264 -7.57 -21.42 -22.94
N THR A 265 -6.41 -20.77 -22.84
CA THR A 265 -6.20 -19.38 -23.28
C THR A 265 -4.87 -19.24 -24.00
N ALA A 266 -4.82 -18.33 -24.97
CA ALA A 266 -3.62 -17.95 -25.71
C ALA A 266 -2.66 -17.07 -24.89
N ASP A 267 -3.11 -16.48 -23.77
CA ASP A 267 -2.28 -15.64 -22.90
C ASP A 267 -1.31 -16.51 -22.08
N ARG A 268 -0.13 -16.73 -22.68
CA ARG A 268 0.97 -17.50 -22.07
C ARG A 268 1.59 -16.82 -20.85
N GLY A 269 1.36 -15.50 -20.67
CA GLY A 269 1.92 -14.69 -19.58
C GLY A 269 1.00 -14.55 -18.37
N ALA A 270 -0.29 -14.88 -18.51
CA ALA A 270 -1.32 -14.67 -17.50
C ALA A 270 -0.98 -15.26 -16.12
N ILE A 271 -0.52 -16.52 -16.07
CA ILE A 271 -0.18 -17.17 -14.78
C ILE A 271 0.90 -16.37 -14.05
N THR A 272 2.02 -16.10 -14.72
CA THR A 272 3.13 -15.31 -14.15
C THR A 272 2.66 -13.92 -13.75
N ARG A 273 1.94 -13.21 -14.64
CA ARG A 273 1.47 -11.84 -14.42
C ARG A 273 0.58 -11.76 -13.17
N VAL A 274 -0.40 -12.64 -13.04
CA VAL A 274 -1.30 -12.65 -11.88
C VAL A 274 -0.55 -13.06 -10.61
N MET A 275 0.20 -14.16 -10.64
CA MET A 275 0.89 -14.66 -9.44
C MET A 275 1.95 -13.68 -8.91
N VAL A 276 2.72 -13.04 -9.79
CA VAL A 276 3.74 -12.06 -9.41
C VAL A 276 3.12 -10.75 -8.95
N SER A 277 2.06 -10.26 -9.61
CA SER A 277 1.50 -8.95 -9.30
C SER A 277 0.54 -8.94 -8.11
N ARG A 278 -0.08 -10.08 -7.77
CA ARG A 278 -1.11 -10.20 -6.72
C ARG A 278 -0.63 -10.87 -5.43
N SER A 279 0.54 -11.52 -5.45
CA SER A 279 1.06 -12.32 -4.32
C SER A 279 1.19 -11.55 -3.01
N GLU A 280 1.49 -10.25 -3.04
CA GLU A 280 1.62 -9.45 -1.82
C GLU A 280 0.32 -8.81 -1.33
N THR A 281 -0.69 -8.69 -2.20
CA THR A 281 -1.86 -7.82 -1.93
C THR A 281 -3.19 -8.58 -1.84
N GLU A 282 -3.40 -9.60 -2.68
CA GLU A 282 -4.74 -10.16 -2.93
C GLU A 282 -4.77 -11.70 -2.99
N MET A 283 -3.64 -12.37 -2.75
CA MET A 283 -3.49 -13.81 -3.00
C MET A 283 -4.41 -14.68 -2.13
N ASP A 284 -4.62 -14.33 -0.86
CA ASP A 284 -5.51 -15.07 0.05
C ASP A 284 -6.97 -15.04 -0.44
N GLU A 285 -7.43 -13.87 -0.91
CA GLU A 285 -8.77 -13.69 -1.47
C GLU A 285 -8.92 -14.50 -2.76
N ILE A 286 -7.92 -14.44 -3.64
CA ILE A 286 -7.88 -15.21 -4.88
C ILE A 286 -7.99 -16.71 -4.57
N GLN A 287 -7.21 -17.24 -3.63
CA GLN A 287 -7.27 -18.68 -3.28
C GLN A 287 -8.64 -19.09 -2.72
N ARG A 288 -9.22 -18.27 -1.85
CA ARG A 288 -10.55 -18.55 -1.29
C ARG A 288 -11.64 -18.57 -2.35
N VAL A 289 -11.64 -17.59 -3.25
CA VAL A 289 -12.59 -17.53 -4.37
C VAL A 289 -12.32 -18.66 -5.37
N PHE A 290 -11.06 -19.04 -5.59
CA PHE A 290 -10.68 -20.17 -6.44
C PHE A 290 -11.29 -21.47 -5.94
N LYS A 291 -11.11 -21.76 -4.65
CA LYS A 291 -11.71 -22.94 -3.99
C LYS A 291 -13.23 -22.91 -4.05
N ALA A 292 -13.84 -21.74 -3.81
CA ALA A 292 -15.30 -21.60 -3.87
C ALA A 292 -15.86 -21.86 -5.28
N ASN A 293 -15.16 -21.41 -6.33
CA ASN A 293 -15.61 -21.54 -7.71
C ASN A 293 -15.40 -22.94 -8.31
N TYR A 294 -14.30 -23.61 -7.95
CA TYR A 294 -13.89 -24.87 -8.62
C TYR A 294 -13.85 -26.08 -7.70
N GLY A 295 -14.06 -25.91 -6.40
CA GLY A 295 -14.05 -27.00 -5.41
C GLY A 295 -12.66 -27.58 -5.11
N VAL A 296 -11.61 -27.09 -5.77
CA VAL A 296 -10.21 -27.54 -5.62
C VAL A 296 -9.31 -26.37 -5.24
N GLU A 297 -8.19 -26.66 -4.57
CA GLU A 297 -7.21 -25.64 -4.21
C GLU A 297 -6.42 -25.17 -5.43
N LEU A 298 -6.03 -23.88 -5.45
CA LEU A 298 -5.17 -23.34 -6.51
C LEU A 298 -3.85 -24.13 -6.63
N ARG A 299 -3.26 -24.47 -5.47
CA ARG A 299 -2.04 -25.28 -5.37
C ARG A 299 -2.20 -26.65 -6.05
N GLU A 300 -3.29 -27.33 -5.76
CA GLU A 300 -3.57 -28.66 -6.32
C GLU A 300 -3.69 -28.57 -7.84
N THR A 301 -4.45 -27.58 -8.32
CA THR A 301 -4.60 -27.34 -9.76
C THR A 301 -3.27 -27.05 -10.45
N ILE A 302 -2.38 -26.28 -9.82
CA ILE A 302 -1.02 -26.02 -10.30
C ILE A 302 -0.20 -27.32 -10.35
N CYS A 303 -0.22 -28.13 -9.29
CA CYS A 303 0.49 -29.41 -9.23
C CYS A 303 0.06 -30.38 -10.35
N ASP A 304 -1.25 -30.44 -10.61
CA ASP A 304 -1.83 -31.38 -11.56
C ASP A 304 -1.60 -30.96 -13.02
N SER A 305 -1.59 -29.66 -13.29
CA SER A 305 -1.62 -29.14 -14.67
C SER A 305 -0.26 -28.58 -15.14
N ILE A 306 0.62 -28.21 -14.22
CA ILE A 306 1.96 -27.68 -14.54
C ILE A 306 3.01 -28.76 -14.27
N PRO A 307 3.90 -29.07 -15.25
CA PRO A 307 4.99 -30.03 -15.06
C PRO A 307 5.89 -29.68 -13.87
N SER A 308 6.42 -30.69 -13.21
CA SER A 308 7.39 -30.52 -12.14
C SER A 308 8.65 -29.79 -12.63
N GLY A 309 9.10 -28.81 -11.86
CA GLY A 309 10.33 -28.05 -12.11
C GLY A 309 10.26 -26.67 -11.49
N ASP A 310 11.35 -25.92 -11.64
CA ASP A 310 11.57 -24.64 -10.96
C ASP A 310 10.44 -23.62 -11.18
N TYR A 311 9.78 -23.64 -12.35
CA TYR A 311 8.66 -22.73 -12.62
C TYR A 311 7.45 -23.06 -11.75
N ARG A 312 7.12 -24.34 -11.59
CA ARG A 312 6.03 -24.77 -10.71
C ARG A 312 6.35 -24.45 -9.26
N ASP A 313 7.59 -24.71 -8.84
CA ASP A 313 8.04 -24.44 -7.48
C ASP A 313 7.99 -22.94 -7.16
N PHE A 314 8.33 -22.07 -8.13
CA PHE A 314 8.17 -20.63 -8.04
C PHE A 314 6.70 -20.21 -7.84
N LEU A 315 5.77 -20.76 -8.64
CA LEU A 315 4.34 -20.43 -8.51
C LEU A 315 3.77 -20.90 -7.16
N LEU A 316 4.16 -22.09 -6.71
CA LEU A 316 3.76 -22.62 -5.40
C LEU A 316 4.33 -21.78 -4.25
N ALA A 317 5.57 -21.30 -4.38
CA ALA A 317 6.16 -20.40 -3.39
C ALA A 317 5.40 -19.07 -3.30
N LEU A 318 4.97 -18.51 -4.43
CA LEU A 318 4.13 -17.30 -4.45
C LEU A 318 2.73 -17.55 -3.86
N ALA A 319 2.12 -18.70 -4.12
CA ALA A 319 0.83 -19.06 -3.54
C ALA A 319 0.92 -19.24 -2.01
N ASN A 320 2.04 -19.74 -1.50
CA ASN A 320 2.25 -19.95 -0.06
C ASN A 320 2.78 -18.72 0.67
N LYS A 321 3.08 -17.63 -0.05
CA LYS A 321 3.56 -16.40 0.58
C LYS A 321 2.42 -15.85 1.45
N THR A 322 2.58 -15.96 2.76
CA THR A 322 1.68 -15.28 3.68
C THR A 322 1.80 -13.78 3.41
N PRO A 323 0.72 -13.08 3.08
CA PRO A 323 0.80 -11.63 2.95
C PRO A 323 1.29 -11.08 4.29
N LEU A 324 2.35 -10.28 4.25
CA LEU A 324 2.67 -9.45 5.39
C LEU A 324 1.44 -8.60 5.62
N MET A 325 0.88 -8.66 6.82
CA MET A 325 -0.26 -7.84 7.20
C MET A 325 0.07 -6.38 6.83
N GLU A 326 -0.56 -5.84 5.79
CA GLU A 326 -0.45 -4.42 5.48
C GLU A 326 -1.09 -3.66 6.64
N ILE A 327 -0.24 -3.12 7.51
CA ILE A 327 -0.67 -2.19 8.54
C ILE A 327 -1.15 -0.93 7.82
N THR A 328 -2.44 -0.65 7.90
CA THR A 328 -3.03 0.57 7.35
C THR A 328 -2.88 1.70 8.37
N TYR A 329 -2.36 2.85 7.95
CA TYR A 329 -2.17 3.99 8.85
C TYR A 329 -3.41 4.89 8.85
N GLU A 330 -3.90 5.22 10.04
CA GLU A 330 -4.92 6.24 10.26
C GLU A 330 -4.23 7.49 10.84
N ASP A 331 -4.24 8.58 10.07
CA ASP A 331 -3.59 9.82 10.48
C ASP A 331 -4.47 10.53 11.53
N PHE A 332 -3.91 10.74 12.72
CA PHE A 332 -4.56 11.42 13.84
C PHE A 332 -3.97 12.82 14.02
N GLU A 333 -4.81 13.85 14.14
CA GLU A 333 -4.38 15.20 14.47
C GLU A 333 -4.47 15.48 15.97
N PRO A 334 -3.34 15.53 16.70
CA PRO A 334 -3.38 15.78 18.13
C PRO A 334 -3.72 17.24 18.44
N PHE A 335 -4.51 17.45 19.50
CA PHE A 335 -4.70 18.78 20.06
C PHE A 335 -3.38 19.30 20.63
N CYS A 336 -3.04 20.54 20.28
CA CYS A 336 -1.80 21.19 20.64
C CYS A 336 -2.08 22.58 21.21
N GLU A 337 -1.49 22.91 22.36
CA GLU A 337 -1.63 24.21 23.02
C GLU A 337 -0.26 24.78 23.38
N TRP A 338 -0.10 26.09 23.17
CA TRP A 338 1.10 26.82 23.56
C TRP A 338 0.89 27.60 24.84
N LYS A 339 1.72 27.34 25.84
CA LYS A 339 1.86 28.16 27.05
C LYS A 339 3.12 29.01 26.94
N ARG A 340 2.95 30.31 26.76
CA ARG A 340 4.05 31.26 26.62
C ARG A 340 4.35 31.89 27.98
N GLU A 341 5.58 31.71 28.47
CA GLU A 341 6.02 32.28 29.74
C GLU A 341 7.27 33.17 29.51
N PRO A 342 7.62 34.06 30.45
CA PRO A 342 8.76 34.96 30.28
C PRO A 342 10.09 34.24 30.05
N ASN A 343 10.30 33.08 30.69
CA ASN A 343 11.58 32.36 30.69
C ASN A 343 11.58 31.12 29.79
N SER A 344 10.41 30.62 29.40
CA SER A 344 10.26 29.43 28.56
C SER A 344 8.92 29.43 27.85
N ASP A 345 8.86 28.78 26.70
CA ASP A 345 7.60 28.40 26.09
C ASP A 345 7.40 26.90 26.27
N THR A 346 6.18 26.49 26.63
CA THR A 346 5.81 25.08 26.76
C THR A 346 4.76 24.73 25.72
N LEU A 347 5.05 23.72 24.90
CA LEU A 347 4.08 23.13 23.98
C LEU A 347 3.49 21.88 24.62
N GLU A 348 2.17 21.88 24.81
CA GLU A 348 1.40 20.75 25.32
C GLU A 348 0.71 20.04 24.16
N ILE A 349 0.89 18.72 24.08
CA ILE A 349 0.31 17.90 23.00
C ILE A 349 -0.43 16.73 23.62
N HIS A 350 -1.73 16.66 23.36
CA HIS A 350 -2.60 15.64 23.89
C HIS A 350 -2.55 14.40 22.99
N LEU A 351 -2.02 13.31 23.54
CA LEU A 351 -1.75 12.04 22.87
C LEU A 351 -2.38 10.88 23.64
N PRO A 352 -3.73 10.84 23.77
CA PRO A 352 -4.40 9.77 24.51
C PRO A 352 -4.10 8.41 23.87
N GLY A 353 -3.77 7.42 24.69
CA GLY A 353 -3.44 6.05 24.26
C GLY A 353 -2.00 5.83 23.77
N PHE A 354 -1.19 6.88 23.62
CA PHE A 354 0.22 6.72 23.27
C PHE A 354 1.08 6.38 24.49
N LYS A 355 2.10 5.54 24.29
CA LYS A 355 3.16 5.26 25.27
C LYS A 355 4.41 6.04 24.93
N ARG A 356 5.24 6.34 25.94
CA ARG A 356 6.49 7.11 25.74
C ARG A 356 7.41 6.50 24.67
N GLN A 357 7.51 5.17 24.58
CA GLN A 357 8.39 4.51 23.59
C GLN A 357 7.91 4.69 22.15
N GLN A 358 6.65 5.07 21.95
CA GLN A 358 6.02 5.26 20.65
C GLN A 358 6.18 6.70 20.12
N LEU A 359 6.85 7.57 20.86
CA LEU A 359 6.99 8.99 20.54
C LEU A 359 8.43 9.33 20.17
N ARG A 360 8.59 10.17 19.14
CA ARG A 360 9.87 10.75 18.73
C ARG A 360 9.76 12.27 18.74
N VAL A 361 10.74 12.92 19.37
CA VAL A 361 10.87 14.38 19.42
C VAL A 361 12.29 14.71 19.00
N HIS A 362 12.45 15.54 17.97
CA HIS A 362 13.76 15.99 17.50
C HIS A 362 13.67 17.36 16.83
N LEU A 363 14.82 18.02 16.65
CA LEU A 363 14.94 19.18 15.79
C LEU A 363 15.35 18.74 14.38
N SER A 364 14.68 19.24 13.35
CA SER A 364 15.06 19.02 11.96
C SER A 364 16.33 19.79 11.61
N SER A 365 16.93 19.47 10.46
CA SER A 365 18.05 20.25 9.89
C SER A 365 17.68 21.69 9.58
N SER A 366 16.39 21.98 9.38
CA SER A 366 15.84 23.34 9.20
C SER A 366 15.54 24.07 10.52
N GLY A 367 15.83 23.48 11.67
CA GLY A 367 15.60 24.08 13.00
C GLY A 367 14.17 23.99 13.52
N ASN A 368 13.29 23.21 12.86
CA ASN A 368 11.92 23.00 13.32
C ASN A 368 11.85 21.87 14.34
N LEU A 369 10.95 21.99 15.32
CA LEU A 369 10.62 20.91 16.24
C LEU A 369 9.69 19.92 15.54
N VAL A 370 10.14 18.69 15.36
CA VAL A 370 9.37 17.59 14.79
C VAL A 370 8.99 16.63 15.90
N ILE A 371 7.69 16.37 16.00
CA ILE A 371 7.10 15.42 16.95
C ILE A 371 6.28 14.43 16.16
N SER A 372 6.55 13.14 16.35
CA SER A 372 5.81 12.07 15.71
C SER A 372 5.56 10.92 16.65
N GLY A 373 4.55 10.12 16.35
CA GLY A 373 4.33 8.85 17.04
C GLY A 373 3.44 7.92 16.26
N GLU A 374 3.59 6.63 16.55
CA GLU A 374 2.89 5.51 15.90
C GLU A 374 2.42 4.53 16.99
N ARG A 375 1.14 4.15 16.98
CA ARG A 375 0.58 3.15 17.89
C ARG A 375 -0.38 2.22 17.17
N GLU A 376 -0.43 0.96 17.61
CA GLU A 376 -1.49 0.03 17.21
C GLU A 376 -2.88 0.58 17.60
N SER A 377 -3.86 0.40 16.73
CA SER A 377 -5.26 0.76 17.00
C SER A 377 -5.91 -0.26 17.93
N ASP A 378 -6.71 0.24 18.88
CA ASP A 378 -7.39 -0.61 19.87
C ASP A 378 -8.56 -1.41 19.26
N SER A 379 -9.10 -0.97 18.12
CA SER A 379 -10.26 -1.58 17.46
C SER A 379 -9.91 -2.58 16.36
N ASP A 380 -8.76 -2.44 15.73
CA ASP A 380 -8.31 -3.29 14.64
C ASP A 380 -6.79 -3.42 14.64
N ARG A 381 -6.29 -4.64 14.85
CA ARG A 381 -4.84 -4.95 14.80
C ARG A 381 -4.21 -4.71 13.43
N LYS A 382 -5.02 -4.45 12.38
CA LYS A 382 -4.59 -4.11 11.02
C LYS A 382 -4.47 -2.60 10.78
N LYS A 383 -4.75 -1.78 11.80
CA LYS A 383 -4.67 -0.32 11.74
C LYS A 383 -3.66 0.20 12.77
N GLU A 384 -2.76 1.08 12.34
CA GLU A 384 -1.92 1.88 13.23
C GLU A 384 -2.34 3.34 13.17
N ASN A 385 -2.52 3.96 14.33
CA ASN A 385 -2.69 5.41 14.42
C ASN A 385 -1.33 6.07 14.43
N ARG A 386 -1.12 7.04 13.54
CA ARG A 386 0.12 7.82 13.52
C ARG A 386 -0.15 9.31 13.47
N PHE A 387 0.85 10.08 13.90
CA PHE A 387 0.83 11.52 13.72
C PHE A 387 2.24 12.06 13.48
N ARG A 388 2.34 13.17 12.75
CA ARG A 388 3.56 13.96 12.61
C ARG A 388 3.19 15.44 12.63
N ARG A 389 3.75 16.19 13.57
CA ARG A 389 3.59 17.64 13.68
C ARG A 389 4.95 18.29 13.63
N GLU A 390 5.00 19.44 12.96
CA GLU A 390 6.20 20.24 12.80
C GLU A 390 5.90 21.66 13.23
N PHE A 391 6.71 22.19 14.15
CA PHE A 391 6.54 23.52 14.72
C PHE A 391 7.80 24.33 14.49
N LYS A 392 7.65 25.54 13.96
CA LYS A 392 8.76 26.49 13.84
C LYS A 392 9.20 26.91 15.24
N VAL A 393 10.50 26.78 15.52
CA VAL A 393 11.11 27.22 16.78
C VAL A 393 11.62 28.64 16.57
N SER A 394 11.27 29.57 17.47
CA SER A 394 11.74 30.96 17.41
C SER A 394 13.25 31.05 17.69
N ASN A 395 13.91 32.04 17.10
CA ASN A 395 15.35 32.31 17.31
C ASN A 395 15.68 32.68 18.77
N GLU A 396 14.68 33.12 19.54
CA GLU A 396 14.78 33.44 20.97
C GLU A 396 14.93 32.19 21.84
N ILE A 397 14.70 30.99 21.30
CA ILE A 397 14.78 29.73 22.05
C ILE A 397 16.21 29.18 22.07
N GLU A 398 16.63 28.68 23.22
CA GLU A 398 17.84 27.88 23.37
C GLU A 398 17.58 26.43 22.93
N ALA A 399 17.73 26.18 21.63
CA ALA A 399 17.40 24.92 20.99
C ALA A 399 18.10 23.69 21.60
N ASN A 400 19.32 23.85 22.12
CA ASN A 400 20.09 22.80 22.80
C ASN A 400 19.59 22.48 24.22
N GLN A 401 18.72 23.32 24.79
CA GLN A 401 18.14 23.14 26.12
C GLN A 401 16.68 22.68 26.10
N ILE A 402 16.13 22.38 24.92
CA ILE A 402 14.75 21.87 24.80
C ILE A 402 14.63 20.53 25.54
N LYS A 403 13.60 20.42 26.39
CA LYS A 403 13.32 19.22 27.18
C LYS A 403 11.91 18.73 26.90
N ALA A 404 11.74 17.42 26.83
CA ALA A 404 10.44 16.79 26.64
C ALA A 404 10.11 15.84 27.80
N LYS A 405 8.87 15.90 28.30
CA LYS A 405 8.33 14.98 29.31
C LYS A 405 6.97 14.48 28.88
N PHE A 406 6.75 13.17 28.95
CA PHE A 406 5.45 12.56 28.68
C PHE A 406 4.86 11.99 29.96
N CYS A 407 3.67 12.45 30.35
CA CYS A 407 2.94 11.93 31.50
C CYS A 407 1.43 12.07 31.29
N ASN A 408 0.66 11.08 31.75
CA ASN A 408 -0.81 11.06 31.69
C ASN A 408 -1.40 11.33 30.30
N GLY A 409 -0.76 10.81 29.24
CA GLY A 409 -1.24 11.00 27.87
C GLY A 409 -0.94 12.38 27.27
N ILE A 410 -0.15 13.23 27.95
CA ILE A 410 0.23 14.56 27.45
C ILE A 410 1.76 14.64 27.33
N LEU A 411 2.21 15.12 26.18
CA LEU A 411 3.61 15.46 25.93
C LEU A 411 3.82 16.95 26.17
N TYR A 412 4.72 17.27 27.09
CA TYR A 412 5.17 18.62 27.40
C TYR A 412 6.54 18.83 26.78
N VAL A 413 6.66 19.79 25.87
CA VAL A 413 7.95 20.22 25.32
C VAL A 413 8.26 21.62 25.80
N VAL A 414 9.23 21.73 26.70
CA VAL A 414 9.68 23.00 27.29
C VAL A 414 10.85 23.52 26.48
N MET A 415 10.71 24.75 26.01
CA MET A 415 11.65 25.49 25.19
C MET A 415 12.13 26.72 25.95
N PRO A 416 13.32 26.69 26.57
CA PRO A 416 13.84 27.83 27.31
C PRO A 416 14.13 29.01 26.38
N LYS A 417 13.80 30.23 26.81
CA LYS A 417 14.18 31.46 26.12
C LYS A 417 15.60 31.87 26.52
N ARG A 418 16.34 32.43 25.57
CA ARG A 418 17.65 33.02 25.81
C ARG A 418 17.49 34.17 26.82
N SER A 419 18.16 34.06 27.95
CA SER A 419 18.14 35.11 28.98
C SER A 419 18.73 36.41 28.41
N THR A 420 17.93 37.47 28.31
CA THR A 420 18.44 38.84 28.09
C THR A 420 18.99 39.40 29.41
N ALA A 421 20.18 38.95 29.81
CA ALA A 421 20.89 39.49 30.96
C ALA A 421 22.12 40.31 30.51
N ALA A 422 21.87 41.56 30.14
CA ALA A 422 22.91 42.59 29.99
C ALA A 422 22.32 44.00 30.21
N ALA A 423 21.90 44.31 31.44
CA ALA A 423 21.86 45.67 31.97
C ALA A 423 21.66 45.65 33.50
N ALA A 424 22.48 46.42 34.21
CA ALA A 424 22.51 46.65 35.66
C ALA A 424 23.13 45.55 36.54
N GLY A 425 24.39 45.75 36.93
CA GLY A 425 25.11 44.94 37.90
C GLY A 425 24.86 45.33 39.36
N VAL A 426 25.33 44.46 40.26
CA VAL A 426 26.06 44.68 41.53
C VAL A 426 26.14 43.32 42.27
N ASP A 427 27.28 43.07 42.90
CA ASP A 427 27.75 41.87 43.61
C ASP A 427 26.74 41.17 44.55
N VAL A 428 26.86 39.82 44.68
CA VAL A 428 27.25 39.12 45.94
C VAL A 428 27.33 37.58 45.71
N LYS A 429 28.41 37.01 46.28
CA LYS A 429 28.84 35.63 46.56
C LYS A 429 27.91 34.42 46.30
N ALA A 430 28.59 33.34 45.91
CA ALA A 430 28.14 31.97 45.68
C ALA A 430 27.22 31.36 46.76
N SER A 431 26.25 30.56 46.30
CA SER A 431 25.72 29.39 47.00
C SER A 431 25.17 28.39 46.00
N THR A 432 25.78 27.21 45.95
CA THR A 432 25.35 26.04 45.17
C THR A 432 24.03 25.51 45.75
N MET A 433 22.96 25.45 44.95
CA MET A 433 21.68 24.87 45.39
C MET A 433 21.25 23.67 44.52
N ASN A 434 21.04 22.55 45.22
CA ASN A 434 20.91 21.19 44.72
C ASN A 434 19.43 20.85 44.42
N TRP A 435 19.11 20.44 43.20
CA TRP A 435 17.73 20.27 42.69
C TRP A 435 16.95 19.09 43.29
N ASN A 436 17.62 18.18 44.00
CA ASN A 436 17.02 16.96 44.53
C ASN A 436 16.11 17.12 45.76
N LYS A 437 15.95 18.33 46.32
CA LYS A 437 15.10 18.55 47.51
C LYS A 437 13.73 19.19 47.25
N ARG A 438 13.46 19.72 46.04
CA ARG A 438 12.17 20.39 45.74
C ARG A 438 11.03 19.45 45.31
N LEU A 439 11.33 18.20 44.94
CA LEU A 439 10.32 17.19 44.61
C LEU A 439 9.73 16.48 45.84
N ALA A 440 10.33 16.66 47.03
CA ALA A 440 9.88 15.99 48.25
C ALA A 440 8.91 16.82 49.11
N MET A 441 8.60 18.08 48.73
CA MET A 441 7.84 19.01 49.58
C MET A 441 6.43 19.38 49.09
N GLU A 442 5.94 18.84 47.97
CA GLU A 442 4.55 19.09 47.49
C GLU A 442 3.65 17.84 47.47
N ILE A 443 4.02 16.76 48.19
CA ILE A 443 3.14 15.59 48.42
C ILE A 443 2.37 15.69 49.75
N ILE A 444 2.57 16.71 50.58
CA ILE A 444 1.86 16.84 51.86
C ILE A 444 1.18 18.20 51.92
N VAL A 445 -0.08 18.25 51.49
CA VAL A 445 -1.26 18.91 52.11
C VAL A 445 -2.38 18.95 51.06
N ALA A 446 -3.20 17.90 51.05
CA ALA A 446 -4.65 17.97 50.78
C ALA A 446 -5.21 16.54 50.79
N VAL A 447 -5.45 15.97 51.98
CA VAL A 447 -6.71 15.33 52.38
C VAL A 447 -6.55 14.97 53.86
N SER A 448 -7.08 15.82 54.74
CA SER A 448 -7.53 15.37 56.05
C SER A 448 -8.57 16.36 56.57
N SER A 449 -9.82 16.06 56.25
CA SER A 449 -10.95 16.27 57.14
C SER A 449 -11.56 14.89 57.36
N ALA A 450 -11.06 14.19 58.38
CA ALA A 450 -11.64 12.95 58.87
C ALA A 450 -12.48 13.27 60.12
N VAL A 451 -13.78 13.00 60.06
CA VAL A 451 -14.67 12.75 61.20
C VAL A 451 -15.84 11.94 60.61
N ALA A 452 -16.35 10.84 61.13
CA ALA A 452 -15.97 9.83 62.08
C ALA A 452 -17.05 8.74 61.91
N VAL A 453 -16.85 7.59 62.55
CA VAL A 453 -17.85 6.51 62.76
C VAL A 453 -18.12 5.67 61.51
N GLY A 454 -17.90 4.35 61.48
CA GLY A 454 -17.62 3.38 62.51
C GLY A 454 -18.17 2.03 62.04
N ILE A 455 -17.42 0.97 62.34
CA ILE A 455 -17.97 -0.30 62.80
C ILE A 455 -18.67 -1.20 61.74
N TYR A 456 -17.97 -2.31 61.49
CA TYR A 456 -18.49 -3.68 61.39
C TYR A 456 -19.16 -4.21 60.10
N VAL A 457 -18.54 -5.29 59.61
CA VAL A 457 -19.12 -6.62 59.34
C VAL A 457 -19.80 -6.88 57.98
N THR A 458 -19.05 -7.65 57.21
CA THR A 458 -19.39 -8.88 56.47
C THR A 458 -20.82 -9.43 56.52
N LYS A 459 -21.25 -9.96 55.35
CA LYS A 459 -22.34 -10.90 55.03
C LYS A 459 -23.73 -10.31 54.69
N CYS A 460 -24.11 -10.47 53.42
CA CYS A 460 -25.26 -11.27 52.92
C CYS A 460 -25.25 -11.16 51.38
N CYS A 461 -24.96 -12.20 50.60
CA CYS A 461 -25.89 -13.24 50.13
C CYS A 461 -27.30 -12.74 49.72
N GLN A 462 -27.56 -12.92 48.41
CA GLN A 462 -28.80 -13.37 47.77
C GLN A 462 -30.00 -12.43 47.54
N CYS A 463 -30.53 -12.58 46.31
CA CYS A 463 -31.86 -12.24 45.77
C CYS A 463 -32.14 -10.75 45.60
N SER A 464 -32.63 -10.25 44.46
CA SER A 464 -33.80 -10.68 43.66
C SER A 464 -33.69 -10.07 42.25
N HIS A 465 -33.71 -10.84 41.16
CA HIS A 465 -34.89 -11.18 40.33
C HIS A 465 -36.06 -10.16 40.25
N LEU A 466 -36.48 -9.94 38.99
CA LEU A 466 -37.80 -9.57 38.46
C LEU A 466 -38.11 -8.08 38.21
N GLY A 467 -38.51 -7.80 36.96
CA GLY A 467 -39.43 -6.70 36.66
C GLY A 467 -39.35 -6.15 35.23
N SER A 468 -40.05 -6.85 34.32
CA SER A 468 -40.63 -6.39 33.02
C SER A 468 -39.72 -5.79 31.94
#